data_AF-A0A8K0BEI6-F1
#
_entry.id   AF-A0A8K0BEI6-F1
#
_cell.length_a   1.000
_cell.length_b   1.000
_cell.length_c   1.000
_cell.angle_alpha   90.00
_cell.angle_beta   90.00
_cell.angle_gamma   90.00
#
_symmetry.space_group_name_H-M   'P 1'
#
loop_
_entity.id
_entity.type
_entity.pdbx_description
1 polymer ?
#
loop_
_entity_poly.entity_id
_entity_poly.type
_entity_poly.pdbx_seq_one_letter_code
_entity_poly.pdbx_strand_id
1 'polypeptide(L)'
;TPGAAAALLLTATLYAPTGITCDPPPDIPHGRHSGHLTGTFSYADVVIYTCDSGHLLAGEPSIFCTTLDGEHGVWSGPPPRCGEVKCPPPPGIANGNHSGQSLDTHLPGSAVQYTCRDGYSLIGNASISCTARGTWSRPRPRCEGVC
;
A
#
# COMPACT_ATOMS: atom_id res chain seq x y z
N THR A 1 11.28 -53.60 29.00
CA THR A 1 10.64 -52.38 29.54
C THR A 1 11.04 -51.20 28.68
N PRO A 2 10.09 -50.34 28.28
CA PRO A 2 10.25 -49.42 27.15
C PRO A 2 10.88 -48.10 27.63
N GLY A 3 11.92 -47.64 26.95
CA GLY A 3 12.45 -46.29 27.07
C GLY A 3 12.22 -45.58 25.75
N ALA A 4 11.20 -44.74 25.72
CA ALA A 4 10.66 -44.08 24.54
C ALA A 4 11.70 -43.23 23.80
N ALA A 5 11.50 -43.16 22.48
CA ALA A 5 12.13 -42.23 21.55
C ALA A 5 11.87 -40.78 21.93
N ALA A 6 12.82 -39.90 21.60
CA ALA A 6 12.50 -38.52 21.23
C ALA A 6 13.54 -38.04 20.20
N ALA A 7 13.17 -38.20 18.93
CA ALA A 7 13.80 -37.50 17.82
C ALA A 7 13.56 -36.00 18.02
N LEU A 8 14.63 -35.22 18.14
CA LEU A 8 14.58 -33.76 18.08
C LEU A 8 14.35 -33.36 16.61
N LEU A 9 13.09 -33.43 16.18
CA LEU A 9 12.64 -32.88 14.90
C LEU A 9 12.26 -31.41 15.09
N LEU A 10 12.89 -30.59 14.25
CA LEU A 10 12.63 -29.19 13.92
C LEU A 10 11.19 -28.71 14.20
N THR A 11 11.04 -27.75 15.11
CA THR A 11 9.94 -26.78 15.02
C THR A 11 10.53 -25.39 15.04
N ALA A 12 10.81 -24.85 13.85
CA ALA A 12 10.74 -23.41 13.68
C ALA A 12 9.33 -23.01 14.11
N THR A 13 9.19 -22.47 15.31
CA THR A 13 7.93 -21.92 15.78
C THR A 13 7.56 -20.81 14.82
N LEU A 14 6.50 -21.05 14.05
CA LEU A 14 5.69 -20.06 13.33
C LEU A 14 5.11 -19.10 14.38
N TYR A 15 5.93 -18.20 14.90
CA TYR A 15 5.51 -17.21 15.88
C TYR A 15 4.76 -16.13 15.10
N ALA A 16 3.45 -16.32 14.92
CA ALA A 16 2.58 -15.17 14.68
C ALA A 16 2.78 -14.25 15.90
N PRO A 17 3.23 -13.00 15.72
CA PRO A 17 3.57 -12.16 16.84
C PRO A 17 2.29 -11.84 17.64
N THR A 18 2.12 -12.56 18.75
CA THR A 18 0.96 -12.43 19.64
C THR A 18 1.12 -11.17 20.47
N GLY A 19 0.21 -10.21 20.30
CA GLY A 19 0.24 -8.94 21.05
C GLY A 19 0.55 -7.71 20.21
N ILE A 20 0.69 -7.83 18.88
CA ILE A 20 0.78 -6.66 18.02
C ILE A 20 -0.57 -5.98 17.95
N THR A 21 -0.61 -4.76 18.48
CA THR A 21 -1.77 -3.88 18.43
C THR A 21 -1.42 -2.58 17.74
N CYS A 22 -2.31 -2.11 16.89
CA CYS A 22 -2.18 -0.80 16.26
C CYS A 22 -2.89 0.28 17.08
N ASP A 23 -2.33 1.48 17.04
CA ASP A 23 -3.02 2.68 17.52
C ASP A 23 -4.35 2.88 16.77
N PRO A 24 -5.33 3.58 17.39
CA PRO A 24 -6.58 3.92 16.73
C PRO A 24 -6.36 4.52 15.33
N PRO A 25 -7.13 4.09 14.33
CA PRO A 25 -7.00 4.60 12.98
C PRO A 25 -7.28 6.11 12.96
N PRO A 26 -6.52 6.89 12.17
CA PRO A 26 -6.67 8.33 12.12
C PRO A 26 -8.02 8.73 11.51
N ASP A 27 -8.66 9.73 12.10
CA ASP A 27 -9.83 10.40 11.53
C ASP A 27 -9.44 11.18 10.26
N ILE A 28 -10.38 11.26 9.32
CA ILE A 28 -10.21 12.01 8.07
C ILE A 28 -11.29 13.08 7.93
N PRO A 29 -10.97 14.27 7.42
CA PRO A 29 -11.96 15.31 7.20
C PRO A 29 -12.98 14.85 6.16
N HIS A 30 -14.26 15.10 6.46
CA HIS A 30 -15.41 14.71 5.63
C HIS A 30 -15.49 13.22 5.27
N GLY A 31 -15.04 12.38 6.21
CA GLY A 31 -15.19 10.94 6.12
C GLY A 31 -15.30 10.31 7.50
N ARG A 32 -15.56 9.01 7.50
CA ARG A 32 -15.72 8.15 8.67
C ARG A 32 -15.02 6.82 8.44
N HIS A 33 -14.70 6.10 9.50
CA HIS A 33 -14.11 4.76 9.42
C HIS A 33 -14.83 3.73 10.27
N SER A 34 -14.75 2.46 9.88
CA SER A 34 -15.39 1.34 10.60
C SER A 34 -14.78 1.07 11.99
N GLY A 35 -13.54 1.50 12.21
CA GLY A 35 -12.80 1.27 13.45
C GLY A 35 -13.34 2.01 14.70
N HIS A 36 -14.29 2.94 14.59
CA HIS A 36 -14.77 3.70 15.74
C HIS A 36 -15.39 2.82 16.86
N LEU A 37 -15.79 1.58 16.53
CA LEU A 37 -16.47 0.66 17.46
C LEU A 37 -15.52 -0.32 18.17
N THR A 38 -14.29 -0.46 17.71
CA THR A 38 -13.31 -1.42 18.22
C THR A 38 -12.20 -0.66 18.94
N GLY A 39 -12.27 -0.56 20.27
CA GLY A 39 -11.26 0.14 21.08
C GLY A 39 -9.87 -0.52 21.08
N THR A 40 -9.69 -1.66 20.40
CA THR A 40 -8.41 -2.38 20.27
C THR A 40 -8.31 -2.98 18.87
N PHE A 41 -7.21 -2.69 18.17
CA PHE A 41 -6.94 -3.19 16.82
C PHE A 41 -5.76 -4.15 16.87
N SER A 42 -6.01 -5.42 16.60
CA SER A 42 -5.00 -6.48 16.59
C SER A 42 -4.39 -6.65 15.22
N TYR A 43 -3.26 -7.35 15.14
CA TYR A 43 -2.67 -7.76 13.87
C TYR A 43 -3.70 -8.33 12.89
N ALA A 44 -3.61 -7.88 11.63
CA ALA A 44 -4.52 -8.16 10.53
C ALA A 44 -5.95 -7.57 10.62
N ASP A 45 -6.30 -6.81 11.66
CA ASP A 45 -7.57 -6.09 11.69
C ASP A 45 -7.66 -5.07 10.56
N VAL A 46 -8.83 -4.97 9.93
CA VAL A 46 -9.07 -4.12 8.76
C VAL A 46 -10.01 -2.98 9.12
N VAL A 47 -9.61 -1.77 8.77
CA VAL A 47 -10.41 -0.56 8.90
C VAL A 47 -10.76 -0.03 7.53
N ILE A 48 -12.06 0.19 7.29
CA ILE A 48 -12.59 0.70 6.03
C ILE A 48 -13.04 2.14 6.24
N TYR A 49 -12.61 3.02 5.35
CA TYR A 49 -12.96 4.43 5.30
C TYR A 49 -14.05 4.70 4.26
N THR A 50 -14.95 5.61 4.61
CA THR A 50 -16.07 6.04 3.79
C THR A 50 -16.15 7.56 3.81
N CYS A 51 -16.27 8.18 2.65
CA CYS A 51 -16.46 9.64 2.56
C CYS A 51 -17.92 10.02 2.77
N ASP A 52 -18.13 11.22 3.30
CA ASP A 52 -19.46 11.81 3.40
C ASP A 52 -20.06 12.11 2.01
N SER A 53 -21.37 12.31 1.97
CA SER A 53 -22.11 12.53 0.72
C SER A 53 -21.56 13.74 -0.05
N GLY A 54 -21.22 13.54 -1.32
CA GLY A 54 -20.70 14.60 -2.20
C GLY A 54 -19.17 14.67 -2.26
N HIS A 55 -18.45 13.81 -1.53
CA HIS A 55 -17.00 13.71 -1.62
C HIS A 55 -16.54 12.38 -2.21
N LEU A 56 -15.49 12.47 -3.02
CA LEU A 56 -14.88 11.31 -3.65
C LEU A 56 -13.70 10.83 -2.79
N LEU A 57 -13.56 9.50 -2.70
CA LEU A 57 -12.48 8.86 -1.96
C LEU A 57 -11.22 8.77 -2.84
N ALA A 58 -10.15 9.44 -2.38
CA ALA A 58 -8.83 9.38 -2.98
C ALA A 58 -7.89 8.52 -2.11
N GLY A 59 -7.44 7.39 -2.64
CA GLY A 59 -6.56 6.43 -1.97
C GLY A 59 -7.13 5.01 -1.90
N GLU A 60 -6.49 4.17 -1.10
CA GLU A 60 -7.04 2.85 -0.75
C GLU A 60 -8.15 3.04 0.31
N PRO A 61 -9.36 2.50 0.10
CA PRO A 61 -10.46 2.64 1.04
C PRO A 61 -10.27 1.85 2.35
N SER A 62 -9.27 0.97 2.42
CA SER A 62 -9.00 0.20 3.63
C SER A 62 -7.54 0.12 3.97
N ILE A 63 -7.25 0.13 5.27
CA ILE A 63 -5.94 -0.15 5.84
C ILE A 63 -6.07 -1.35 6.78
N PHE A 64 -4.98 -2.09 6.96
CA PHE A 64 -4.94 -3.21 7.89
C PHE A 64 -3.77 -3.08 8.85
N CYS A 65 -3.95 -3.58 10.07
CA CYS A 65 -2.90 -3.58 11.07
C CYS A 65 -1.84 -4.63 10.70
N THR A 66 -0.59 -4.20 10.61
CA THR A 66 0.55 -5.05 10.27
C THR A 66 1.74 -4.71 11.17
N THR A 67 2.92 -5.25 10.88
CA THR A 67 4.15 -4.96 11.60
C THR A 67 5.33 -4.97 10.63
N LEU A 68 6.35 -4.15 10.91
CA LEU A 68 7.62 -4.15 10.16
C LEU A 68 8.74 -4.86 10.90
N ASP A 69 8.70 -4.87 12.22
CA ASP A 69 9.73 -5.41 13.12
C ASP A 69 9.28 -6.67 13.87
N GLY A 70 8.00 -7.04 13.78
CA GLY A 70 7.45 -8.18 14.52
C GLY A 70 7.06 -7.84 15.96
N GLU A 71 7.17 -6.58 16.37
CA GLU A 71 6.92 -6.13 17.74
C GLU A 71 5.91 -4.99 17.81
N HIS A 72 6.03 -3.98 16.94
CA HIS A 72 5.15 -2.81 16.93
C HIS A 72 4.09 -2.92 15.83
N GLY A 73 2.84 -2.56 16.18
CA GLY A 73 1.73 -2.49 15.24
C GLY A 73 1.79 -1.21 14.43
N VAL A 74 1.75 -1.33 13.11
CA VAL A 74 1.69 -0.22 12.17
C VAL A 74 0.60 -0.45 11.14
N TRP A 75 -0.06 0.61 10.70
CA TRP A 75 -1.04 0.52 9.62
C TRP A 75 -0.33 0.25 8.28
N SER A 76 -0.97 -0.55 7.43
CA SER A 76 -0.44 -0.96 6.11
C SER A 76 -0.16 0.20 5.15
N GLY A 77 -0.69 1.39 5.42
CA GLY A 77 -0.52 2.58 4.62
C GLY A 77 -1.20 3.80 5.23
N PRO A 78 -1.09 4.97 4.57
CA PRO A 78 -1.76 6.20 5.00
C PRO A 78 -3.28 6.10 4.82
N PRO A 79 -4.07 6.85 5.59
CA PRO A 79 -5.51 6.91 5.39
C PRO A 79 -5.86 7.60 4.05
N PRO A 80 -7.03 7.28 3.44
CA PRO A 80 -7.48 7.95 2.24
C PRO A 80 -7.93 9.39 2.54
N ARG A 81 -8.14 10.17 1.48
CA ARG A 81 -8.60 11.56 1.55
C ARG A 81 -9.99 11.66 0.93
N CYS A 82 -10.87 12.45 1.53
CA CYS A 82 -12.18 12.76 0.98
C CYS A 82 -12.18 14.16 0.36
N GLY A 83 -12.49 14.26 -0.94
CA GLY A 83 -12.53 15.54 -1.65
C GLY A 83 -12.18 15.42 -3.14
N GLU A 84 -11.42 16.38 -3.66
CA GLU A 84 -10.95 16.33 -5.05
C GLU A 84 -9.96 15.18 -5.25
N VAL A 85 -10.27 14.31 -6.22
CA VAL A 85 -9.39 13.19 -6.58
C VAL A 85 -8.31 13.70 -7.52
N LYS A 86 -7.07 13.66 -7.06
CA LYS A 86 -5.87 13.99 -7.84
C LYS A 86 -4.82 12.94 -7.53
N CYS A 87 -4.09 12.49 -8.54
CA CYS A 87 -2.92 11.66 -8.33
C CYS A 87 -1.74 12.51 -7.86
N PRO A 88 -0.91 11.99 -6.94
CA PRO A 88 0.37 12.61 -6.63
C PRO A 88 1.27 12.61 -7.88
N PRO A 89 2.40 13.32 -7.85
CA PRO A 89 3.43 13.20 -8.88
C PRO A 89 3.76 11.72 -9.16
N PRO A 90 3.99 11.33 -10.43
CA PRO A 90 4.30 9.95 -10.78
C PRO A 90 5.52 9.44 -10.00
N PRO A 91 5.48 8.20 -9.49
CA PRO A 91 6.62 7.65 -8.79
C PRO A 91 7.79 7.40 -9.75
N GLY A 92 9.00 7.80 -9.37
CA GLY A 92 10.20 7.44 -10.11
C GLY A 92 10.45 5.92 -10.12
N ILE A 93 11.11 5.42 -11.17
CA ILE A 93 11.60 4.04 -11.26
C ILE A 93 13.12 4.02 -11.38
N ALA A 94 13.75 2.95 -10.87
CA ALA A 94 15.18 2.75 -11.02
C ALA A 94 15.55 2.64 -12.50
N ASN A 95 16.64 3.30 -12.90
CA ASN A 95 17.16 3.28 -14.28
C ASN A 95 16.16 3.70 -15.36
N GLY A 96 15.15 4.49 -15.00
CA GLY A 96 14.18 5.04 -15.94
C GLY A 96 13.83 6.50 -15.66
N ASN A 97 13.01 7.05 -16.54
CA ASN A 97 12.40 8.37 -16.46
C ASN A 97 10.91 8.28 -16.83
N HIS A 98 10.15 9.34 -16.61
CA HIS A 98 8.75 9.43 -17.04
C HIS A 98 8.39 10.80 -17.63
N SER A 99 7.31 10.83 -18.41
CA SER A 99 6.82 12.03 -19.07
C SER A 99 6.05 13.00 -18.16
N GLY A 100 5.55 12.55 -17.00
CA GLY A 100 4.79 13.42 -16.09
C GLY A 100 5.72 14.35 -15.31
N GLN A 101 5.40 15.64 -15.24
CA GLN A 101 6.20 16.59 -14.48
C GLN A 101 5.81 16.58 -13.00
N SER A 102 6.74 16.92 -12.11
CA SER A 102 6.49 16.94 -10.66
C SER A 102 5.50 18.04 -10.23
N LEU A 103 5.27 19.05 -11.07
CA LEU A 103 4.30 20.13 -10.84
C LEU A 103 2.92 19.84 -11.44
N ASP A 104 2.76 18.78 -12.22
CA ASP A 104 1.50 18.50 -12.91
C ASP A 104 0.45 17.98 -11.92
N THR A 105 -0.72 18.60 -11.94
CA THR A 105 -1.90 18.06 -11.26
C THR A 105 -2.52 16.98 -12.14
N HIS A 106 -2.33 15.71 -11.79
CA HIS A 106 -2.87 14.60 -12.55
C HIS A 106 -4.30 14.26 -12.12
N LEU A 107 -5.27 14.52 -12.98
CA LEU A 107 -6.67 14.15 -12.77
C LEU A 107 -6.90 12.66 -13.10
N PRO A 108 -7.96 12.03 -12.56
CA PRO A 108 -8.38 10.70 -12.98
C PRO A 108 -8.49 10.55 -14.49
N GLY A 109 -7.93 9.47 -15.03
CA GLY A 109 -7.83 9.21 -16.47
C GLY A 109 -6.53 9.72 -17.12
N SER A 110 -5.78 10.62 -16.49
CA SER A 110 -4.46 11.05 -16.99
C SER A 110 -3.49 9.89 -17.04
N ALA A 111 -2.64 9.80 -18.07
CA ALA A 111 -1.63 8.76 -18.20
C ALA A 111 -0.22 9.35 -18.34
N VAL A 112 0.76 8.63 -17.82
CA VAL A 112 2.18 8.97 -17.93
C VAL A 112 2.95 7.79 -18.50
N GLN A 113 3.95 8.08 -19.33
CA GLN A 113 4.75 7.08 -20.01
C GLN A 113 6.16 7.06 -19.43
N TYR A 114 6.67 5.86 -19.17
CA TYR A 114 8.00 5.59 -18.68
C TYR A 114 8.94 5.19 -19.82
N THR A 115 10.19 5.59 -19.67
CA THR A 115 11.29 5.21 -20.56
C THR A 115 12.46 4.74 -19.72
N CYS A 116 13.19 3.74 -20.20
CA CYS A 116 14.42 3.29 -19.55
C CYS A 116 15.62 4.08 -20.08
N ARG A 117 16.66 4.22 -19.24
CA ARG A 117 17.94 4.80 -19.62
C ARG A 117 18.69 3.85 -20.56
N ASP A 118 19.70 4.37 -21.25
CA ASP A 118 20.57 3.56 -22.12
C ASP A 118 21.17 2.35 -21.38
N GLY A 119 21.16 1.19 -22.03
CA GLY A 119 21.60 -0.08 -21.45
C GLY A 119 20.55 -0.82 -20.62
N TYR A 120 19.31 -0.34 -20.55
CA TYR A 120 18.19 -1.00 -19.85
C TYR A 120 16.98 -1.21 -20.77
N SER A 121 16.28 -2.34 -20.60
CA SER A 121 15.03 -2.66 -21.28
C SER A 121 13.83 -2.51 -20.36
N LEU A 122 12.73 -1.97 -20.89
CA LEU A 122 11.47 -1.82 -20.16
C LEU A 122 10.71 -3.16 -20.12
N ILE A 123 10.37 -3.61 -18.93
CA ILE A 123 9.56 -4.80 -18.70
C ILE A 123 8.21 -4.40 -18.10
N GLY A 124 7.12 -4.85 -18.74
CA GLY A 124 5.74 -4.53 -18.37
C GLY A 124 5.12 -3.44 -19.25
N ASN A 125 4.03 -2.83 -18.78
CA ASN A 125 3.39 -1.73 -19.50
C ASN A 125 4.19 -0.43 -19.29
N ALA A 126 4.56 0.22 -20.40
CA ALA A 126 5.31 1.47 -20.38
C ALA A 126 4.49 2.65 -19.81
N SER A 127 3.17 2.54 -19.71
CA SER A 127 2.33 3.60 -19.16
C SER A 127 1.55 3.17 -17.91
N ILE A 128 1.34 4.14 -17.02
CA ILE A 128 0.42 4.03 -15.89
C ILE A 128 -0.58 5.19 -15.95
N SER A 129 -1.79 4.95 -15.45
CA SER A 129 -2.88 5.92 -15.47
C SER A 129 -3.34 6.26 -14.07
N CYS A 130 -3.75 7.50 -13.87
CA CYS A 130 -4.38 7.95 -12.65
C CYS A 130 -5.78 7.35 -12.53
N THR A 131 -6.04 6.60 -11.47
CA THR A 131 -7.34 5.95 -11.27
C THR A 131 -8.39 6.96 -10.78
N ALA A 132 -9.67 6.57 -10.81
CA ALA A 132 -10.76 7.31 -10.18
C ALA A 132 -10.60 7.48 -8.65
N ARG A 133 -9.63 6.79 -8.05
CA ARG A 133 -9.26 6.91 -6.64
C ARG A 133 -8.00 7.74 -6.43
N GLY A 134 -7.47 8.43 -7.43
CA GLY A 134 -6.30 9.31 -7.23
C GLY A 134 -5.03 8.54 -6.89
N THR A 135 -4.97 7.27 -7.28
CA THR A 135 -3.79 6.43 -7.18
C THR A 135 -3.30 6.08 -8.58
N TRP A 136 -2.00 5.95 -8.77
CA TRP A 136 -1.48 5.43 -10.03
C TRP A 136 -1.78 3.94 -10.19
N SER A 137 -2.15 3.54 -11.41
CA SER A 137 -2.39 2.13 -11.74
C SER A 137 -1.15 1.28 -11.50
N ARG A 138 -1.38 0.02 -11.11
CA ARG A 138 -0.36 -1.01 -10.95
C ARG A 138 -0.57 -2.13 -11.98
N PRO A 139 0.45 -2.93 -12.33
CA PRO A 139 1.85 -2.85 -11.86
C PRO A 139 2.63 -1.69 -12.49
N ARG A 140 3.71 -1.27 -11.83
CA ARG A 140 4.66 -0.28 -12.38
C ARG A 140 5.63 -0.97 -13.36
N PRO A 141 6.08 -0.29 -14.43
CA PRO A 141 7.15 -0.79 -15.26
C PRO A 141 8.45 -0.91 -14.48
N ARG A 142 9.32 -1.80 -14.93
CA ARG A 142 10.69 -1.96 -14.40
C ARG A 142 11.69 -1.85 -15.56
N CYS A 143 12.88 -1.35 -15.26
CA CYS A 143 13.99 -1.30 -16.20
C CYS A 143 15.04 -2.32 -15.76
N GLU A 144 15.28 -3.33 -16.60
CA GLU A 144 16.26 -4.39 -16.36
C GLU A 144 17.46 -4.20 -17.30
N GLY A 145 18.67 -4.40 -16.79
CA GLY A 145 19.90 -4.20 -17.55
C GLY A 145 19.99 -5.20 -18.70
N VAL A 146 20.42 -4.72 -19.86
CA VAL A 146 20.72 -5.58 -21.01
C VAL A 146 22.16 -6.06 -20.85
N CYS A 147 22.31 -7.33 -20.46
CA CYS A 147 23.60 -7.99 -20.31
C CYS A 147 24.10 -8.57 -21.63
#